data_AF-A0A7W1HX40-F1
#
_entry.id   AF-A0A7W1HX40-F1
#
_cell.length_a   1.000
_cell.length_b   1.000
_cell.length_c   1.000
_cell.angle_alpha   90.00
_cell.angle_beta   90.00
_cell.angle_gamma   90.00
#
_symmetry.space_group_name_H-M   'P 1'
#
loop_
_entity.id
_entity.type
_entity.pdbx_description
1 polymer ?
#
loop_
_entity_poly.entity_id
_entity_poly.type
_entity_poly.pdbx_seq_one_letter_code
_entity_poly.pdbx_strand_id
1 'polypeptide(L)' 'MKEIKQTRKQLETRRDEIEKQLNLVNQDERIQLSNDMEQQAIQMEQHEVSVTMEENLRKELNYIEEKLMEMDEDKE' A
#
# COMPACT_ATOMS: atom_id res chain seq x y z
N MET A 1 17.04 -18.82 14.04
CA MET A 1 17.10 -17.59 13.24
C MET A 1 16.82 -16.44 14.18
N LYS A 2 17.68 -15.41 14.23
CA LYS A 2 17.41 -14.21 15.05
C LYS A 2 16.29 -13.46 14.33
N GLU A 3 15.08 -13.45 14.88
CA GLU A 3 14.04 -12.55 14.40
C GLU A 3 14.59 -11.13 14.52
N ILE A 4 14.76 -10.46 13.37
CA ILE A 4 15.09 -9.04 13.35
C ILE A 4 13.80 -8.36 13.82
N LYS A 5 13.67 -8.13 15.12
CA LYS A 5 12.60 -7.29 15.68
C LYS A 5 12.69 -5.94 14.99
N GLN A 6 11.73 -5.64 14.11
CA GLN A 6 11.62 -4.32 13.51
C GLN A 6 11.39 -3.32 14.64
N THR A 7 12.17 -2.25 14.64
CA THR A 7 11.99 -1.17 15.62
C THR A 7 10.72 -0.40 15.31
N ARG A 8 10.08 0.19 16.33
CA ARG A 8 8.92 1.07 16.15
C ARG A 8 9.14 2.13 15.06
N LYS A 9 10.32 2.77 15.06
CA LYS A 9 10.71 3.78 14.07
C LYS A 9 10.74 3.23 12.64
N GLN A 10 11.16 1.97 12.45
CA GLN A 10 11.16 1.33 11.13
C GLN A 10 9.72 1.06 10.65
N LEU A 11 8.83 0.63 11.54
CA LEU A 11 7.41 0.43 11.26
C LEU A 11 6.72 1.76 10.91
N GLU A 12 6.96 2.82 11.69
CA GLU A 12 6.44 4.17 11.39
C GLU A 12 6.95 4.71 10.05
N THR A 13 8.25 4.56 9.77
CA THR A 13 8.81 4.97 8.46
C THR A 13 8.15 4.21 7.32
N ARG A 14 7.93 2.90 7.49
CA ARG A 14 7.30 2.06 6.47
C ARG A 14 5.83 2.41 6.28
N ARG A 15 5.10 2.73 7.35
CA ARG A 15 3.72 3.23 7.31
C ARG A 15 3.63 4.48 6.44
N ASP A 16 4.47 5.48 6.71
CA ASP A 16 4.49 6.74 5.98
C ASP A 16 4.88 6.55 4.48
N GLU A 17 5.72 5.55 4.17
CA GLU A 17 6.03 5.17 2.79
C GLU A 17 4.82 4.55 2.09
N ILE A 18 4.12 3.63 2.75
CA ILE A 18 2.92 2.97 2.19
C ILE A 18 1.82 4.00 1.94
N GLU A 19 1.60 4.94 2.86
CA GLU A 19 0.64 6.03 2.68
C GLU A 19 0.95 6.90 1.45
N LYS A 20 2.24 7.19 1.21
CA LYS A 20 2.67 7.90 -0.01
C LYS A 20 2.39 7.08 -1.27
N GLN A 21 2.68 5.79 -1.24
CA GLN A 21 2.43 4.90 -2.39
C GLN A 21 0.94 4.76 -2.68
N LEU A 22 0.10 4.63 -1.65
CA LEU A 22 -1.36 4.62 -1.79
C LEU A 22 -1.87 5.93 -2.40
N ASN A 23 -1.33 7.08 -2.00
CA ASN A 23 -1.72 8.36 -2.60
C ASN A 23 -1.36 8.45 -4.10
N LEU A 24 -0.21 7.90 -4.50
CA LEU A 24 0.19 7.83 -5.91
C LEU A 24 -0.73 6.93 -6.73
N VAL A 25 -1.00 5.71 -6.24
CA VAL A 25 -1.90 4.76 -6.93
C VAL A 25 -3.31 5.37 -7.11
N ASN A 26 -3.84 6.02 -6.08
CA ASN A 26 -5.14 6.71 -6.15
C ASN A 26 -5.16 7.91 -7.13
N GLN A 27 -4.01 8.51 -7.42
CA GLN A 27 -3.90 9.58 -8.42
C GLN A 27 -3.83 9.02 -9.84
N ASP A 28 -3.11 7.91 -10.03
CA ASP A 28 -2.97 7.25 -11.33
C ASP A 28 -4.31 6.69 -11.85
N GLU A 29 -5.19 6.20 -10.95
CA GLU A 29 -6.53 5.72 -11.34
C GLU A 29 -7.47 6.81 -11.88
N ARG A 30 -7.14 8.10 -11.72
CA ARG A 30 -8.00 9.21 -12.19
C ARG A 30 -7.84 9.54 -13.66
N ILE A 31 -7.03 8.80 -14.41
CA ILE A 31 -6.78 9.07 -15.84
C ILE A 31 -8.00 8.63 -16.66
N GLN A 32 -8.49 9.54 -17.52
CA GLN A 32 -9.68 9.33 -18.36
C GLN A 32 -9.51 8.14 -19.32
N LEU A 33 -10.57 7.34 -19.44
CA LEU A 33 -10.62 6.23 -20.40
C LEU A 33 -10.52 6.75 -21.84
N SER A 34 -9.63 6.14 -22.62
CA SER A 34 -9.51 6.40 -24.06
C SER A 34 -10.71 5.81 -24.80
N ASN A 35 -11.11 6.42 -25.92
CA ASN A 35 -12.17 5.87 -26.79
C ASN A 35 -11.65 4.79 -27.76
N ASP A 36 -10.35 4.50 -27.74
CA ASP A 36 -9.71 3.48 -28.58
C ASP A 36 -9.73 2.12 -27.88
N MET A 37 -10.20 1.06 -28.57
CA MET A 37 -10.35 -0.29 -27.98
C MET A 37 -9.01 -0.92 -27.54
N GLU A 38 -7.91 -0.66 -28.25
CA GLU A 38 -6.60 -1.19 -27.85
C GLU A 38 -6.09 -0.47 -26.60
N GLN A 39 -6.29 0.85 -26.55
CA GLN A 39 -5.96 1.64 -25.36
C GLN A 39 -6.85 1.29 -24.16
N GLN A 40 -8.12 0.95 -24.38
CA GLN A 40 -9.02 0.50 -23.31
C GLN A 40 -8.56 -0.82 -22.69
N ALA A 41 -8.13 -1.80 -23.50
CA ALA A 41 -7.62 -3.07 -22.99
C ALA A 41 -6.39 -2.84 -22.09
N ILE A 42 -5.45 -2.01 -22.54
CA ILE A 42 -4.25 -1.64 -21.77
C ILE A 42 -4.64 -0.92 -20.47
N GLN A 43 -5.61 -0.01 -20.51
CA GLN A 43 -6.10 0.72 -19.34
C GLN A 43 -6.78 -0.20 -18.33
N MET A 44 -7.53 -1.22 -18.79
CA MET A 44 -8.15 -2.21 -17.90
C MET A 44 -7.10 -3.08 -17.20
N GLU A 45 -6.08 -3.55 -17.93
CA GLU A 45 -4.97 -4.29 -17.32
C GLU A 45 -4.19 -3.44 -16.31
N GLN A 46 -3.92 -2.17 -16.63
CA GLN A 46 -3.28 -1.22 -15.71
C GLN A 46 -4.11 -0.96 -14.46
N HIS A 47 -5.43 -0.88 -14.60
CA HIS A 47 -6.34 -0.74 -13.47
C HIS A 47 -6.31 -1.97 -12.57
N GLU A 48 -6.35 -3.19 -13.12
CA GLU A 48 -6.27 -4.43 -12.34
C GLU A 48 -4.96 -4.54 -11.55
N VAL A 49 -3.84 -4.13 -12.15
CA VAL A 49 -2.54 -4.01 -11.46
C VAL A 49 -2.59 -2.98 -10.33
N SER A 50 -3.18 -1.81 -10.58
CA SER A 50 -3.31 -0.73 -9.59
C SER A 50 -4.14 -1.17 -8.39
N VAL A 51 -5.30 -1.80 -8.63
CA VAL A 51 -6.17 -2.38 -7.60
C VAL A 51 -5.43 -3.43 -6.77
N THR A 52 -4.71 -4.34 -7.44
CA THR A 52 -3.94 -5.39 -6.75
C THR A 52 -2.83 -4.79 -5.90
N MET A 53 -2.14 -3.77 -6.41
CA MET A 53 -1.08 -3.06 -5.68
C MET A 53 -1.67 -2.33 -4.45
N GLU A 54 -2.81 -1.66 -4.61
CA GLU A 54 -3.51 -0.99 -3.53
C GLU A 54 -3.93 -1.97 -2.43
N GLU A 55 -4.50 -3.12 -2.81
CA GLU A 55 -4.93 -4.15 -1.86
C GLU A 55 -3.75 -4.68 -1.03
N ASN A 56 -2.61 -4.92 -1.67
CA ASN A 56 -1.39 -5.37 -1.00
C ASN A 56 -0.83 -4.31 -0.06
N LEU A 57 -0.80 -3.04 -0.48
CA LEU A 57 -0.37 -1.92 0.36
C LEU A 57 -1.27 -1.75 1.57
N ARG A 58 -2.59 -1.87 1.42
CA ARG A 58 -3.55 -1.81 2.54
C ARG A 58 -3.38 -2.97 3.51
N LYS A 59 -3.10 -4.19 3.02
CA LYS A 59 -2.80 -5.35 3.88
C LYS A 59 -1.52 -5.15 4.67
N GLU A 60 -0.46 -4.64 4.02
CA GLU A 60 0.80 -4.32 4.70
C GLU A 60 0.61 -3.21 5.74
N LEU A 61 -0.17 -2.18 5.43
CA LEU A 61 -0.50 -1.10 6.36
C LEU A 61 -1.18 -1.65 7.62
N ASN A 62 -2.21 -2.48 7.45
CA ASN A 62 -2.93 -3.06 8.58
C ASN A 62 -2.00 -3.92 9.46
N TYR A 63 -1.13 -4.74 8.85
CA TYR A 63 -0.12 -5.51 9.60
C TYR A 63 0.82 -4.61 10.42
N ILE A 64 1.26 -3.50 9.84
CA ILE A 64 2.14 -2.54 10.53
C ILE A 64 1.40 -1.86 11.68
N GLU A 65 0.14 -1.47 11.49
CA GLU A 65 -0.69 -0.85 12.52
C GLU A 65 -0.95 -1.81 13.69
N GLU A 66 -1.28 -3.07 13.42
CA GLU A 66 -1.42 -4.12 14.43
C GLU A 66 -0.11 -4.28 15.23
N LYS A 67 1.04 -4.33 14.55
CA LYS A 67 2.36 -4.45 15.20
C LYS A 67 2.71 -3.23 16.05
N LEU A 68 2.35 -2.03 15.59
CA LEU A 68 2.56 -0.80 16.36
C LEU A 68 1.67 -0.76 17.60
N MET A 69 0.43 -1.24 17.50
CA MET A 69 -0.52 -1.35 18.61
C MET A 69 -0.04 -2.34 19.67
N GLU A 70 0.40 -3.55 19.27
CA GLU A 70 1.02 -4.54 20.17
C GLU A 70 2.21 -3.94 20.94
N MET A 71 3.05 -3.14 20.26
CA MET A 71 4.19 -2.46 20.89
C MET A 71 3.81 -1.33 21.85
N ASP A 72 2.60 -0.77 21.73
CA ASP A 72 2.07 0.24 22.64
C ASP A 72 1.43 -0.40 23.87
N GLU A 73 0.71 -1.51 23.70
CA GLU A 73 0.15 -2.30 24.80
C GLU A 73 1.25 -2.93 25.68
N ASP A 74 2.38 -3.35 25.08
CA ASP A 74 3.54 -3.88 25.81
C ASP A 74 4.26 -2.82 26.69
N LYS A 75 3.93 -1.53 26.57
CA LYS A 75 4.55 -0.43 27.33
C LYS A 75 3.72 0.06 28.53
N GLU A 76 2.47 -0.39 28.67
CA GLU A 76 1.60 -0.14 29.84
C GLU A 76 1.84 -1.15 30.97
#